data_AF-A0A951HQI0-F1
#
_entry.id   AF-A0A951HQI0-F1
#
_cell.length_a   1.000
_cell.length_b   1.000
_cell.length_c   1.000
_cell.angle_alpha   90.00
_cell.angle_beta   90.00
_cell.angle_gamma   90.00
#
_symmetry.space_group_name_H-M   'P 1'
#
loop_
_entity.id
_entity.type
_entity.pdbx_description
1 polymer ?
#
loop_
_entity_poly.entity_id
_entity_poly.type
_entity_poly.pdbx_seq_one_letter_code
_entity_poly.pdbx_strand_id
1 'polypeptide(L)'
;MSSTHRHAVLALVAVATAASAASPERERLKRLDIACRNIQRAYPLMMLRTMYEGPMQCGSSDDGSDYVDCDAALSAEEKAAKARRHERAQRQEEAMRLADKACDGYVKDRSSTAAQAAVEQSLANLRANGVTVRDSR
;
A
#
# COMPACT_ATOMS: atom_id res chain seq x y z
N MET A 1 40.56 -56.39 25.62
CA MET A 1 41.59 -55.59 24.92
C MET A 1 40.87 -54.38 24.33
N SER A 2 40.65 -53.35 25.15
CA SER A 2 41.43 -52.10 25.23
C SER A 2 41.49 -51.32 23.92
N SER A 3 40.67 -50.27 23.77
CA SER A 3 41.13 -48.88 23.62
C SER A 3 39.92 -47.94 23.59
N THR A 4 39.60 -47.30 24.71
CA THR A 4 39.93 -45.91 25.09
C THR A 4 38.89 -44.86 24.68
N HIS A 5 38.26 -44.32 25.72
CA HIS A 5 37.36 -43.17 25.74
C HIS A 5 38.02 -41.90 25.22
N ARG A 6 37.25 -41.06 24.53
CA ARG A 6 37.31 -39.60 24.72
C ARG A 6 35.90 -39.03 24.74
N HIS A 7 35.40 -38.77 25.94
CA HIS A 7 34.34 -37.81 26.16
C HIS A 7 34.96 -36.41 26.13
N ALA A 8 34.36 -35.50 25.36
CA ALA A 8 34.51 -34.05 25.47
C ALA A 8 33.20 -33.46 24.91
N VAL A 9 32.16 -33.36 25.73
CA VAL A 9 31.80 -32.18 26.55
C VAL A 9 31.44 -30.97 25.69
N LEU A 10 30.15 -30.64 25.80
CA LEU A 10 29.47 -29.36 25.60
C LEU A 10 30.30 -28.14 25.16
N ALA A 11 29.82 -27.48 24.12
CA ALA A 11 29.53 -26.05 24.19
C ALA A 11 28.39 -25.70 23.21
N LEU A 12 27.16 -25.70 23.72
CA LEU A 12 26.06 -24.92 23.17
C LEU A 12 26.50 -23.46 23.17
N VAL A 13 27.04 -22.97 22.06
CA VAL A 13 27.18 -21.54 21.86
C VAL A 13 25.86 -21.05 21.27
N ALA A 14 24.84 -21.03 22.14
CA ALA A 14 23.70 -20.15 21.95
C ALA A 14 24.24 -18.73 22.16
N VAL A 15 24.80 -18.13 21.11
CA VAL A 15 24.92 -16.67 21.07
C VAL A 15 23.49 -16.13 20.92
N ALA A 16 22.76 -16.10 22.03
CA ALA A 16 21.71 -15.12 22.21
C ALA A 16 22.42 -13.77 22.23
N THR A 17 22.70 -13.25 21.02
CA THR A 17 22.98 -11.83 20.88
C THR A 17 21.72 -11.14 21.40
N ALA A 18 21.82 -10.59 22.59
CA ALA A 18 20.93 -9.55 23.06
C ALA A 18 21.18 -8.29 22.21
N ALA A 19 20.97 -8.40 20.88
CA ALA A 19 20.37 -7.31 20.17
C ALA A 19 19.07 -7.06 20.91
N SER A 20 18.83 -5.83 21.32
CA SER A 20 17.54 -5.34 21.77
C SER A 20 16.53 -5.52 20.64
N ALA A 21 16.15 -6.77 20.37
CA ALA A 21 15.11 -7.15 19.46
C ALA A 21 13.85 -6.63 20.12
N ALA A 22 13.37 -5.49 19.61
CA ALA A 22 11.98 -5.09 19.85
C ALA A 22 11.12 -6.35 19.67
N SER A 23 10.22 -6.61 20.62
CA SER A 23 9.37 -7.80 20.53
C SER A 23 8.74 -7.87 19.14
N PRO A 24 8.57 -9.06 18.55
CA PRO A 24 7.99 -9.20 17.20
C PRO A 24 6.70 -8.40 17.02
N GLU A 25 5.92 -8.29 18.09
CA GLU A 25 4.71 -7.47 18.15
C GLU A 25 4.99 -5.96 18.07
N ARG A 26 6.00 -5.45 18.78
CA ARG A 26 6.39 -4.03 18.71
C ARG A 26 6.86 -3.65 17.31
N GLU A 27 7.64 -4.51 16.65
CA GLU A 27 8.08 -4.25 15.28
C GLU A 27 6.91 -4.34 14.29
N ARG A 28 5.99 -5.28 14.49
CA ARG A 28 4.74 -5.38 13.71
C ARG A 28 3.91 -4.10 13.83
N LEU A 29 3.63 -3.62 15.03
CA LEU A 29 2.88 -2.37 15.25
C LEU A 29 3.56 -1.18 14.59
N LYS A 30 4.88 -1.08 14.71
CA LYS A 30 5.67 -0.02 14.05
C LYS A 30 5.52 -0.05 12.53
N ARG A 31 5.51 -1.25 11.91
CA ARG A 31 5.26 -1.39 10.47
C ARG A 31 3.86 -0.94 10.08
N LEU A 32 2.84 -1.28 10.86
CA LEU A 32 1.46 -0.82 10.63
C LEU A 32 1.36 0.71 10.75
N ASP A 33 2.00 1.32 11.76
CA ASP A 33 2.06 2.78 11.91
C ASP A 33 2.78 3.47 10.74
N ILE A 34 3.84 2.88 10.19
CA ILE A 34 4.53 3.40 9.00
C ILE A 34 3.64 3.28 7.77
N ALA A 35 3.05 2.10 7.56
CA ALA A 35 2.18 1.82 6.44
C ALA A 35 0.98 2.77 6.40
N CYS A 36 0.29 2.95 7.53
CA CYS A 36 -0.88 3.84 7.59
C CYS A 36 -0.55 5.30 7.33
N ARG A 37 0.58 5.80 7.85
CA ARG A 37 1.05 7.15 7.50
C ARG A 37 1.33 7.31 6.00
N ASN A 38 1.88 6.27 5.36
CA ASN A 38 2.18 6.33 3.94
C ASN A 38 0.90 6.20 3.09
N ILE A 39 -0.06 5.37 3.50
CA ILE A 39 -1.39 5.27 2.86
C ILE A 39 -2.11 6.63 2.89
N GLN A 40 -2.26 7.22 4.08
CA GLN A 40 -2.96 8.50 4.27
C GLN A 40 -2.32 9.65 3.49
N ARG A 41 -0.99 9.61 3.27
CA ARG A 41 -0.28 10.58 2.42
C ARG A 41 -0.45 10.31 0.93
N ALA A 42 -0.50 9.04 0.53
CA ALA A 42 -0.56 8.64 -0.87
C ALA A 42 -1.98 8.69 -1.44
N TYR A 43 -3.01 8.44 -0.63
CA TYR A 43 -4.39 8.36 -1.09
C TYR A 43 -4.88 9.62 -1.82
N PRO A 44 -4.66 10.85 -1.32
CA PRO A 44 -5.04 12.05 -2.05
C PRO A 44 -4.38 12.15 -3.44
N LEU A 45 -3.12 11.69 -3.57
CA LEU A 45 -2.41 11.68 -4.85
C LEU A 45 -3.00 10.65 -5.83
N MET A 46 -3.47 9.51 -5.32
CA MET A 46 -4.15 8.50 -6.13
C MET A 46 -5.48 9.01 -6.66
N MET A 47 -6.25 9.70 -5.82
CA MET A 47 -7.50 10.35 -6.24
C MET A 47 -7.26 11.37 -7.37
N LEU A 48 -6.25 12.24 -7.22
CA LEU A 48 -5.87 13.20 -8.26
C LEU A 48 -5.45 12.53 -9.57
N ARG A 49 -4.71 11.42 -9.49
CA ARG A 49 -4.31 10.64 -10.67
C ARG A 49 -5.53 10.06 -11.40
N THR A 50 -6.50 9.51 -10.68
CA THR A 50 -7.73 8.98 -11.28
C THR A 50 -8.52 10.07 -11.99
N MET A 51 -8.62 11.26 -11.38
CA MET A 51 -9.25 12.43 -11.99
C MET A 51 -8.56 12.84 -13.29
N TYR A 52 -7.22 12.90 -13.30
CA TYR A 52 -6.45 13.29 -14.49
C TYR A 52 -6.59 12.32 -15.67
N GLU A 53 -6.66 11.02 -15.40
CA GLU A 53 -6.84 10.00 -16.45
C GLU A 53 -8.30 9.91 -16.93
N GLY A 54 -9.25 10.54 -16.24
CA GLY A 54 -10.66 10.59 -16.62
C GLY A 54 -10.93 11.56 -17.78
N PRO A 55 -12.20 11.65 -18.22
CA PRO A 55 -12.63 12.68 -19.16
C PRO A 55 -12.40 14.06 -18.55
N MET A 56 -11.80 14.97 -19.32
CA MET A 56 -11.51 16.33 -18.88
C MET A 56 -12.25 17.34 -19.76
N GLN A 57 -12.95 18.27 -19.12
CA GLN A 57 -13.60 19.41 -19.76
C GLN A 57 -12.64 20.61 -19.72
N CYS A 58 -12.22 21.11 -20.87
CA CYS A 58 -11.23 22.19 -21.01
C CYS A 58 -11.83 23.59 -21.04
N GLY A 59 -13.16 23.70 -20.93
CA GLY A 59 -13.89 24.96 -20.93
C GLY A 59 -15.22 24.82 -21.66
N SER A 60 -15.89 25.96 -21.81
CA SER A 60 -16.98 26.20 -22.74
C SER A 60 -16.41 26.76 -24.04
N SER A 61 -16.96 26.34 -25.17
CA SER A 61 -16.56 26.87 -26.48
C SER A 61 -17.18 28.26 -26.72
N ASP A 62 -16.56 29.02 -27.63
CA ASP A 62 -17.02 30.37 -28.02
C ASP A 62 -18.43 30.37 -28.65
N ASP A 63 -18.94 29.20 -29.07
CA ASP A 63 -20.29 29.02 -29.62
C ASP A 63 -21.37 28.71 -28.56
N GLY A 64 -21.00 28.69 -27.27
CA GLY A 64 -21.92 28.42 -26.17
C GLY A 64 -22.27 26.95 -25.97
N SER A 65 -21.57 26.01 -26.62
CA SER A 65 -21.64 24.61 -26.20
C SER A 65 -20.84 24.37 -24.93
N ASP A 66 -21.51 23.78 -23.94
CA ASP A 66 -21.00 23.63 -22.57
C ASP A 66 -19.92 22.53 -22.44
N TYR A 67 -19.31 22.04 -23.52
CA TYR A 67 -18.38 20.91 -23.42
C TYR A 67 -17.26 20.94 -24.46
N VAL A 68 -16.09 21.48 -24.07
CA VAL A 68 -14.83 21.27 -24.79
C VAL A 68 -14.14 20.02 -24.24
N ASP A 69 -14.14 18.94 -25.01
CA ASP A 69 -13.37 17.73 -24.70
C ASP A 69 -11.86 18.01 -24.87
N CYS A 70 -11.11 18.03 -23.76
CA CYS A 70 -9.65 18.18 -23.79
C CYS A 70 -8.96 17.11 -24.64
N ASP A 71 -9.58 15.95 -24.79
CA ASP A 71 -9.04 14.80 -25.48
C ASP A 71 -9.59 14.66 -26.91
N ALA A 72 -10.30 15.67 -27.43
CA ALA A 72 -10.93 15.62 -28.75
C ALA A 72 -9.93 15.24 -29.86
N ALA A 73 -8.70 15.76 -29.77
CA ALA A 73 -7.62 15.56 -30.75
C ALA A 73 -6.92 14.20 -30.64
N LEU A 74 -7.18 13.40 -29.60
CA LEU A 74 -6.58 12.07 -29.47
C LEU A 74 -7.10 11.13 -30.56
N SER A 75 -6.21 10.33 -31.12
CA SER A 75 -6.59 9.20 -31.97
C SER A 75 -7.43 8.17 -31.20
N ALA A 76 -8.13 7.30 -31.93
CA ALA A 76 -8.91 6.23 -31.31
C ALA A 76 -8.05 5.29 -30.45
N GLU A 77 -6.81 5.02 -30.87
CA GLU A 77 -5.87 4.20 -30.12
C GLU A 77 -5.46 4.86 -28.80
N GLU A 78 -5.18 6.17 -28.83
CA GLU A 78 -4.81 6.95 -27.64
C GLU A 78 -5.97 7.05 -26.64
N LYS A 79 -7.21 7.26 -27.13
CA LYS A 79 -8.42 7.23 -26.29
C LYS A 79 -8.60 5.88 -25.61
N ALA A 80 -8.43 4.78 -26.35
CA ALA A 80 -8.51 3.44 -25.79
C ALA A 80 -7.39 3.18 -24.77
N ALA A 81 -6.18 3.66 -25.01
CA ALA A 81 -5.07 3.56 -24.06
C ALA A 81 -5.33 4.37 -22.78
N LYS A 82 -5.89 5.58 -22.91
CA LYS A 82 -6.30 6.43 -21.79
C LYS A 82 -7.40 5.75 -20.95
N ALA A 83 -8.44 5.23 -21.59
CA ALA A 83 -9.50 4.48 -20.91
C ALA A 83 -8.93 3.30 -20.09
N ARG A 84 -8.02 2.50 -20.67
CA ARG A 84 -7.35 1.41 -19.94
C ARG A 84 -6.51 1.89 -18.75
N ARG A 85 -5.87 3.06 -18.85
CA ARG A 85 -5.14 3.67 -17.71
C ARG A 85 -6.09 4.16 -16.64
N HIS A 86 -7.20 4.80 -17.03
CA HIS A 86 -8.22 5.30 -16.12
C HIS A 86 -8.86 4.16 -15.31
N GLU A 87 -9.27 3.07 -15.96
CA GLU A 87 -9.81 1.89 -15.27
C GLU A 87 -8.83 1.30 -14.25
N ARG A 88 -7.53 1.26 -14.60
CA ARG A 88 -6.49 0.83 -13.65
C ARG A 88 -6.37 1.81 -12.49
N ALA A 89 -6.38 3.12 -12.76
CA ALA A 89 -6.30 4.15 -11.74
C ALA A 89 -7.49 4.06 -10.76
N GLN A 90 -8.71 3.87 -11.26
CA GLN A 90 -9.92 3.65 -10.45
C GLN A 90 -9.79 2.43 -9.52
N ARG A 91 -9.35 1.27 -10.03
CA ARG A 91 -9.14 0.08 -9.19
C ARG A 91 -8.08 0.31 -8.11
N GLN A 92 -7.00 1.00 -8.46
CA GLN A 92 -5.93 1.32 -7.51
C GLN A 92 -6.37 2.34 -6.46
N GLU A 93 -7.16 3.34 -6.85
CA GLU A 93 -7.72 4.35 -5.97
C GLU A 93 -8.74 3.76 -4.99
N GLU A 94 -9.65 2.91 -5.46
CA GLU A 94 -10.60 2.19 -4.59
C GLU A 94 -9.87 1.30 -3.57
N ALA A 95 -8.85 0.56 -4.01
CA ALA A 95 -8.04 -0.24 -3.08
C ALA A 95 -7.33 0.63 -2.03
N MET A 96 -6.84 1.81 -2.41
CA MET A 96 -6.22 2.78 -1.50
C MET A 96 -7.23 3.41 -0.55
N ARG A 97 -8.44 3.72 -1.00
CA ARG A 97 -9.54 4.23 -0.18
C ARG A 97 -9.94 3.25 0.91
N LEU A 98 -10.04 1.96 0.58
CA LEU A 98 -10.32 0.92 1.57
C LEU A 98 -9.19 0.79 2.60
N ALA A 99 -7.94 0.89 2.16
CA ALA A 99 -6.78 0.87 3.05
C ALA A 99 -6.72 2.09 3.98
N ASP A 100 -7.06 3.28 3.46
CA ASP A 100 -7.17 4.53 4.22
C ASP A 100 -8.23 4.40 5.33
N LYS A 101 -9.41 3.88 4.98
CA LYS A 101 -10.48 3.60 5.95
C LYS A 101 -10.08 2.58 7.01
N ALA A 102 -9.33 1.53 6.65
CA ALA A 102 -8.81 0.57 7.62
C ALA A 102 -7.80 1.23 8.57
N CYS A 103 -6.95 2.10 8.04
CA CYS A 103 -6.00 2.88 8.83
C CYS A 103 -6.66 3.87 9.78
N ASP A 104 -7.76 4.51 9.38
CA ASP A 104 -8.57 5.33 10.29
C ASP A 104 -9.11 4.52 11.47
N GLY A 105 -9.57 3.28 11.21
CA GLY A 105 -9.99 2.36 12.26
C GLY A 105 -8.85 1.99 13.21
N TYR A 106 -7.67 1.65 12.66
CA TYR A 106 -6.48 1.32 13.43
C TYR A 106 -5.95 2.49 14.27
N VAL A 107 -5.94 3.71 13.73
CA VAL A 107 -5.47 4.89 14.47
C VAL A 107 -6.40 5.21 15.65
N LYS A 108 -7.71 4.96 15.52
CA LYS A 108 -8.69 5.13 16.61
C LYS A 108 -8.52 4.09 17.72
N ASP A 109 -8.14 2.85 17.37
CA ASP A 109 -7.86 1.80 18.34
C ASP A 109 -6.70 0.91 17.88
N ARG A 110 -5.47 1.32 18.26
CA ARG A 110 -4.25 0.59 17.90
C ARG A 110 -4.12 -0.76 18.58
N SER A 111 -4.84 -0.96 19.70
CA SER A 111 -4.83 -2.22 20.45
C SER A 111 -5.79 -3.27 19.90
N SER A 112 -6.75 -2.87 19.06
CA SER A 112 -7.68 -3.80 18.43
C SER A 112 -6.98 -4.71 17.43
N THR A 113 -7.00 -6.01 17.72
CA THR A 113 -6.51 -7.06 16.81
C THR A 113 -7.30 -7.08 15.50
N ALA A 114 -8.60 -6.79 15.54
CA ALA A 114 -9.44 -6.68 14.35
C ALA A 114 -9.04 -5.48 13.47
N ALA A 115 -8.74 -4.33 14.08
CA ALA A 115 -8.28 -3.16 13.33
C ALA A 115 -6.90 -3.37 12.71
N GLN A 116 -5.98 -4.02 13.44
CA GLN A 116 -4.68 -4.41 12.89
C GLN A 116 -4.82 -5.38 11.70
N ALA A 117 -5.66 -6.43 11.84
CA ALA A 117 -5.91 -7.40 10.78
C ALA A 117 -6.54 -6.74 9.53
N ALA A 118 -7.42 -5.76 9.71
CA ALA A 118 -8.01 -5.01 8.61
C ALA A 118 -6.97 -4.21 7.81
N VAL A 119 -5.98 -3.62 8.48
CA VAL A 119 -4.86 -2.93 7.81
C VAL A 119 -3.99 -3.94 7.05
N GLU A 120 -3.64 -5.07 7.67
CA GLU A 120 -2.84 -6.12 7.02
C GLU A 120 -3.52 -6.69 5.77
N GLN A 121 -4.83 -6.95 5.87
CA GLN A 121 -5.64 -7.38 4.73
C GLN A 121 -5.67 -6.31 3.62
N SER A 122 -5.81 -5.04 4.00
CA SER A 122 -5.80 -3.94 3.04
C SER A 122 -4.44 -3.79 2.34
N LEU A 123 -3.33 -4.01 3.05
CA LEU A 123 -1.99 -4.03 2.45
C LEU A 123 -1.83 -5.19 1.47
N ALA A 124 -2.40 -6.36 1.75
CA ALA A 124 -2.44 -7.47 0.78
C ALA A 124 -3.27 -7.11 -0.46
N ASN A 125 -4.43 -6.47 -0.27
CA ASN A 125 -5.28 -6.01 -1.36
C ASN A 125 -4.59 -4.96 -2.24
N LEU A 126 -3.82 -4.03 -1.65
CA LEU A 126 -3.03 -3.06 -2.42
C LEU A 126 -2.02 -3.75 -3.33
N ARG A 127 -1.28 -4.74 -2.82
CA ARG A 127 -0.33 -5.52 -3.62
C ARG A 127 -1.03 -6.28 -4.76
N ALA A 128 -2.19 -6.87 -4.50
CA ALA A 128 -2.99 -7.54 -5.52
C ALA A 128 -3.48 -6.59 -6.63
N ASN A 129 -3.66 -5.30 -6.32
CA ASN A 129 -4.03 -4.26 -7.28
C ASN A 129 -2.80 -3.52 -7.89
N GLY A 130 -1.59 -4.04 -7.67
CA GLY A 130 -0.36 -3.46 -8.22
C GLY A 130 0.05 -2.14 -7.57
N VAL A 131 -0.43 -1.85 -6.37
CA VAL A 131 -0.05 -0.68 -5.57
C VAL A 131 0.99 -1.10 -4.54
N THR A 132 2.16 -0.48 -4.58
CA THR A 132 3.21 -0.71 -3.57
C THR A 132 3.27 0.47 -2.61
N VAL A 133 2.98 0.22 -1.34
CA VAL A 133 3.19 1.18 -0.25
C VAL A 133 4.38 0.71 0.57
N ARG A 134 5.34 1.59 0.84
CA ARG A 134 6.44 1.29 1.77
C ARG A 134 5.87 1.08 3.17
N ASP A 135 6.09 -0.10 3.75
CA ASP A 135 5.70 -0.47 5.12
C ASP A 135 6.92 -0.60 6.06
N SER A 136 8.12 -0.39 5.52
CA SER A 136 9.41 -0.48 6.20
C SER A 136 10.30 0.72 5.82
N ARG A 137 11.14 1.15 6.76
CA ARG A 137 12.24 2.10 6.55
C ARG A 137 13.54 1.39 6.85
#